data_AF-A0A6I4TL37-F1
#
_entry.id   AF-A0A6I4TL37-F1
#
_cell.length_a   1.000
_cell.length_b   1.000
_cell.length_c   1.000
_cell.angle_alpha   90.00
_cell.angle_beta   90.00
_cell.angle_gamma   90.00
#
_symmetry.space_group_name_H-M   'P 1'
#
loop_
_entity.id
_entity.type
_entity.pdbx_description
1 polymer ?
#
loop_
_entity_poly.entity_id
_entity_poly.type
_entity_poly.pdbx_seq_one_letter_code
_entity_poly.pdbx_strand_id
1 'polypeptide(L)'
;MIDLMLAAILTASASSSVAACPADGETGSDHLFDVCHPAAQDGPAYSATFSASLSPQPSHQQVTLFRADGTWTVRAAGYKWTPGGAFETRRNEFSISDDDARALVGRLDDETRERLSNLAYYGAPTVICTDGARTEIAMASGGQRHSFAQHSCAGKTELHEVAEAFRTVVLKYDPLFDGMLDGLTA
;
A
#
# COMPACT_ATOMS: atom_id res chain seq x y z
N MET A 1 -30.38 4.99 40.81
CA MET A 1 -30.42 4.12 39.61
C MET A 1 -30.06 5.02 38.45
N ILE A 2 -28.77 5.26 38.18
CA ILE A 2 -27.86 4.44 37.34
C ILE A 2 -28.57 3.98 36.07
N ASP A 3 -28.54 4.81 35.04
CA ASP A 3 -28.55 4.34 33.65
C ASP A 3 -27.20 4.73 33.06
N LEU A 4 -26.25 3.82 33.26
CA LEU A 4 -24.94 3.85 32.64
C LEU A 4 -25.14 3.33 31.22
N MET A 5 -25.46 4.22 30.27
CA MET A 5 -25.44 3.85 28.85
C MET A 5 -23.99 3.55 28.47
N LEU A 6 -23.66 2.26 28.47
CA LEU A 6 -22.48 1.69 27.86
C LEU A 6 -22.54 2.04 26.36
N ALA A 7 -21.90 3.14 25.97
CA ALA A 7 -21.55 3.37 24.58
C ALA A 7 -20.57 2.26 24.20
N ALA A 8 -21.08 1.21 23.57
CA ALA A 8 -20.26 0.22 22.90
C ALA A 8 -19.52 0.95 21.78
N ILE A 9 -18.29 1.37 22.08
CA ILE A 9 -17.35 1.88 21.09
C ILE A 9 -17.06 0.69 20.18
N LEU A 10 -17.72 0.67 19.02
CA LEU A 10 -17.34 -0.16 17.89
C LEU A 10 -15.98 0.36 17.40
N THR A 11 -14.91 -0.13 18.04
CA THR A 11 -13.55 -0.04 17.55
C THR A 11 -13.44 -0.96 16.34
N ALA A 12 -13.74 -0.44 15.16
CA ALA A 12 -13.27 -1.07 13.93
C ALA A 12 -11.76 -0.81 13.89
N SER A 13 -10.95 -1.81 14.21
CA SER A 13 -9.49 -1.69 14.21
C SER A 13 -8.97 -1.58 12.78
N ALA A 14 -7.80 -0.93 12.58
CA ALA A 14 -6.99 -1.24 11.42
C ALA A 14 -6.72 -2.76 11.42
N SER A 15 -7.07 -3.45 10.33
CA SER A 15 -6.83 -4.88 10.25
C SER A 15 -5.35 -5.11 9.92
N SER A 16 -4.51 -5.16 10.95
CA SER A 16 -3.19 -5.76 10.81
C SER A 16 -3.39 -7.27 10.65
N SER A 17 -2.85 -7.82 9.57
CA SER A 17 -2.82 -9.26 9.37
C SER A 17 -1.39 -9.71 9.21
N VAL A 18 -1.06 -10.80 9.91
CA VAL A 18 0.18 -11.54 9.72
C VAL A 18 -0.21 -12.87 9.08
N ALA A 19 0.35 -13.15 7.92
CA ALA A 19 0.12 -14.38 7.18
C ALA A 19 1.46 -15.00 6.77
N ALA A 20 1.52 -16.32 6.65
CA ALA A 20 2.64 -16.95 5.97
C ALA A 20 2.60 -16.58 4.48
N CYS A 21 3.75 -16.31 3.89
CA CYS A 21 3.83 -16.18 2.44
C CYS A 21 3.44 -17.53 1.80
N PRO A 22 2.51 -17.55 0.82
CA PRO A 22 2.17 -18.79 0.13
C PRO A 22 3.39 -19.30 -0.64
N ALA A 23 3.57 -20.63 -0.66
CA ALA A 23 4.68 -21.27 -1.38
C ALA A 23 4.58 -21.05 -2.90
N ASP A 24 3.36 -20.93 -3.40
CA ASP A 24 3.03 -20.68 -4.81
C ASP A 24 2.44 -19.27 -4.89
N GLY A 25 3.23 -18.30 -5.38
CA GLY A 25 2.98 -16.85 -5.31
C GLY A 25 1.77 -16.28 -6.06
N GLU A 26 0.63 -16.96 -6.08
CA GLU A 26 -0.62 -16.44 -6.64
C GLU A 26 -1.36 -15.59 -5.60
N THR A 27 -1.22 -14.27 -5.73
CA THR A 27 -2.17 -13.32 -5.16
C THR A 27 -3.12 -12.88 -6.27
N GLY A 28 -4.44 -12.96 -6.04
CA GLY A 28 -5.52 -12.78 -7.02
C GLY A 28 -5.69 -11.38 -7.64
N SER A 29 -4.59 -10.70 -7.95
CA SER A 29 -4.52 -9.43 -8.68
C SER A 29 -3.31 -9.47 -9.61
N ASP A 30 -3.47 -10.15 -10.76
CA ASP A 30 -2.40 -10.48 -11.72
C ASP A 30 -1.56 -9.28 -12.23
N HIS A 31 -2.04 -8.05 -12.00
CA HIS A 31 -1.38 -6.82 -12.39
C HIS A 31 -0.43 -6.27 -11.31
N LEU A 32 -0.62 -6.65 -10.04
CA LEU A 32 0.19 -6.23 -8.89
C LEU A 32 1.34 -7.23 -8.61
N PHE A 33 2.36 -6.78 -7.90
CA PHE A 33 3.51 -7.58 -7.48
C PHE A 33 3.57 -7.64 -5.96
N ASP A 34 3.06 -8.75 -5.40
CA ASP A 34 3.03 -8.98 -3.96
C ASP A 34 4.44 -9.17 -3.37
N VAL A 35 4.62 -8.72 -2.13
CA VAL A 35 5.87 -8.84 -1.38
C VAL A 35 6.29 -10.29 -1.11
N CYS A 36 5.38 -11.26 -1.19
CA CYS A 36 5.66 -12.69 -1.09
C CYS A 36 6.02 -13.34 -2.42
N HIS A 37 6.01 -12.60 -3.54
CA HIS A 37 6.33 -13.15 -4.86
C HIS A 37 7.73 -13.81 -4.84
N PRO A 38 7.94 -14.97 -5.47
CA PRO A 38 9.23 -15.70 -5.45
C PRO A 38 10.47 -14.84 -5.74
N ALA A 39 10.37 -13.95 -6.74
CA ALA A 39 11.44 -13.01 -7.09
C ALA A 39 11.81 -11.99 -5.98
N ALA A 40 11.03 -11.90 -4.90
CA ALA A 40 11.27 -11.03 -3.75
C ALA A 40 11.58 -11.83 -2.46
N GLN A 41 11.68 -13.17 -2.51
CA GLN A 41 11.81 -14.03 -1.32
C GLN A 41 13.23 -14.12 -0.74
N ASP A 42 14.27 -13.71 -1.48
CA ASP A 42 15.67 -13.81 -1.04
C ASP A 42 16.09 -12.73 -0.02
N GLY A 43 15.15 -11.88 0.41
CA GLY A 43 15.39 -10.82 1.36
C GLY A 43 14.10 -10.12 1.81
N PRO A 44 14.21 -9.01 2.55
CA PRO A 44 13.04 -8.22 2.88
C PRO A 44 12.45 -7.56 1.63
N ALA A 45 11.13 -7.56 1.55
CA ALA A 45 10.37 -6.88 0.50
C ALA A 45 9.31 -5.98 1.12
N TYR A 46 9.04 -4.85 0.47
CA TYR A 46 8.12 -3.84 0.97
C TYR A 46 7.28 -3.33 -0.18
N SER A 47 6.00 -3.08 0.04
CA SER A 47 5.15 -2.47 -0.97
C SER A 47 4.24 -1.41 -0.40
N ALA A 48 4.04 -0.35 -1.16
CA ALA A 48 2.98 0.64 -0.95
C ALA A 48 1.99 0.58 -2.11
N THR A 49 0.71 0.42 -1.80
CA THR A 49 -0.38 0.33 -2.79
C THR A 49 -1.41 1.41 -2.52
N PHE A 50 -1.69 2.21 -3.53
CA PHE A 50 -2.83 3.11 -3.60
C PHE A 50 -3.88 2.51 -4.51
N SER A 51 -5.12 2.51 -4.06
CA SER A 51 -6.29 2.12 -4.85
C SER A 51 -7.27 3.28 -4.82
N ALA A 52 -7.74 3.74 -5.97
CA ALA A 52 -8.80 4.73 -6.09
C ALA A 52 -10.06 4.06 -6.63
N SER A 53 -11.18 4.17 -5.91
CA SER A 53 -12.44 3.55 -6.33
C SER A 53 -13.63 4.48 -6.12
N LEU A 54 -14.28 4.89 -7.21
CA LEU A 54 -15.66 5.40 -7.23
C LEU A 54 -16.55 4.54 -8.15
N SER A 55 -16.04 3.38 -8.57
CA SER A 55 -16.55 2.56 -9.66
C SER A 55 -16.25 1.08 -9.37
N PRO A 56 -17.01 0.11 -9.92
CA PRO A 56 -16.68 -1.33 -9.84
C PRO A 56 -15.31 -1.70 -10.44
N GLN A 57 -14.62 -0.73 -11.04
CA GLN A 57 -13.37 -0.85 -11.77
C GLN A 57 -12.34 0.13 -11.18
N PRO A 58 -11.60 -0.26 -10.13
CA PRO A 58 -10.65 0.60 -9.43
C PRO A 58 -9.35 0.86 -10.21
N SER A 59 -8.78 2.06 -10.03
CA SER A 59 -7.40 2.36 -10.44
C SER A 59 -6.44 2.00 -9.31
N HIS A 60 -5.26 1.47 -9.64
CA HIS A 60 -4.23 1.08 -8.69
C HIS A 60 -2.86 1.65 -9.08
N GLN A 61 -2.11 2.10 -8.07
CA GLN A 61 -0.65 2.24 -8.14
C GLN A 61 -0.05 1.40 -7.04
N GLN A 62 0.95 0.60 -7.37
CA GLN A 62 1.76 -0.11 -6.42
C GLN A 62 3.23 0.13 -6.70
N VAL A 63 3.98 0.34 -5.63
CA VAL A 63 5.42 0.40 -5.63
C VAL A 63 5.92 -0.72 -4.74
N THR A 64 6.68 -1.66 -5.28
CA THR A 64 7.31 -2.73 -4.51
C THR A 64 8.82 -2.60 -4.56
N LEU A 65 9.46 -2.58 -3.39
CA LEU A 65 10.90 -2.53 -3.18
C LEU A 65 11.38 -3.89 -2.68
N PHE A 66 12.40 -4.46 -3.33
CA PHE A 66 12.99 -5.75 -2.96
C PHE A 66 14.46 -5.80 -3.37
N ARG A 67 15.20 -6.80 -2.89
CA ARG A 67 16.58 -7.06 -3.35
C ARG A 67 16.56 -8.05 -4.51
N ALA A 68 17.25 -7.69 -5.59
CA ALA A 68 17.55 -8.57 -6.72
C ALA A 68 19.03 -8.45 -7.06
N ASP A 69 19.74 -9.59 -7.13
CA ASP A 69 21.18 -9.65 -7.43
C ASP A 69 22.04 -8.71 -6.56
N GLY A 70 21.67 -8.57 -5.29
CA GLY A 70 22.37 -7.71 -4.33
C GLY A 70 22.06 -6.21 -4.46
N THR A 71 21.21 -5.79 -5.40
CA THR A 71 20.80 -4.39 -5.59
C THR A 71 19.36 -4.14 -5.13
N TRP A 72 19.06 -2.92 -4.68
CA TRP A 72 17.68 -2.52 -4.42
C TRP A 72 16.96 -2.26 -5.74
N THR A 73 15.92 -3.03 -5.98
CA THR A 73 15.08 -2.97 -7.18
C THR A 73 13.69 -2.53 -6.79
N VAL A 74 13.15 -1.62 -7.59
CA VAL A 74 11.77 -1.19 -7.49
C VAL A 74 10.99 -1.71 -8.68
N ARG A 75 9.83 -2.29 -8.41
CA ARG A 75 8.80 -2.55 -9.41
C ARG A 75 7.62 -1.60 -9.17
N ALA A 76 7.39 -0.72 -10.14
CA ALA A 76 6.25 0.18 -10.18
C ALA A 76 5.18 -0.42 -11.10
N ALA A 77 4.01 -0.74 -10.53
CA ALA A 77 2.87 -1.30 -11.24
C ALA A 77 1.68 -0.34 -11.13
N GLY A 78 1.10 0.01 -12.27
CA GLY A 78 -0.02 0.93 -12.39
C GLY A 78 -1.11 0.31 -13.24
N TYR A 79 -2.35 0.57 -12.88
CA TYR A 79 -3.53 0.16 -13.60
C TYR A 79 -4.58 1.25 -13.48
N LYS A 80 -5.13 1.73 -14.60
CA LYS A 80 -6.23 2.68 -14.58
C LYS A 80 -7.24 2.40 -15.68
N TRP A 81 -8.48 2.79 -15.42
CA TRP A 81 -9.53 2.80 -16.42
C TRP A 81 -9.61 4.15 -17.11
N THR A 82 -9.86 4.11 -18.41
CA THR A 82 -10.03 5.30 -19.24
C THR A 82 -11.50 5.47 -19.63
N PRO A 83 -11.97 6.71 -19.83
CA PRO A 83 -13.29 6.96 -20.41
C PRO A 83 -13.47 6.19 -21.72
N GLY A 84 -14.53 5.38 -21.81
CA GLY A 84 -14.79 4.49 -22.95
C GLY A 84 -14.53 3.01 -22.70
N GLY A 85 -14.11 2.62 -21.48
CA GLY A 85 -13.99 1.22 -21.06
C GLY A 85 -12.70 0.53 -21.47
N ALA A 86 -11.71 1.28 -21.97
CA ALA A 86 -10.35 0.77 -22.13
C ALA A 86 -9.58 0.89 -20.80
N PHE A 87 -8.58 0.03 -20.61
CA PHE A 87 -7.68 0.09 -19.45
C PHE A 87 -6.25 0.38 -19.90
N GLU A 88 -5.52 1.11 -19.07
CA GLU A 88 -4.09 1.36 -19.22
C GLU A 88 -3.35 0.62 -18.12
N THR A 89 -2.28 -0.09 -18.49
CA THR A 89 -1.34 -0.70 -17.55
C THR A 89 0.03 -0.07 -17.72
N ARG A 90 0.74 0.03 -16.60
CA ARG A 90 2.16 0.38 -16.59
C ARG A 90 2.87 -0.59 -15.68
N ARG A 91 3.96 -1.18 -16.16
CA ARG A 91 4.88 -1.96 -15.33
C ARG A 91 6.28 -1.54 -15.69
N ASN A 92 7.02 -1.08 -14.70
CA ASN A 92 8.41 -0.74 -14.87
C ASN A 92 9.22 -1.31 -13.71
N GLU A 93 10.42 -1.79 -14.01
CA GLU A 93 11.33 -2.35 -13.03
C GLU A 93 12.71 -1.72 -13.22
N PHE A 94 13.28 -1.20 -12.15
CA PHE A 94 14.55 -0.48 -12.20
C PHE A 94 15.25 -0.52 -10.84
N SER A 95 16.57 -0.48 -10.88
CA SER A 95 17.38 -0.33 -9.66
C SER A 95 17.35 1.11 -9.16
N ILE A 96 17.38 1.28 -7.84
CA ILE A 96 17.49 2.59 -7.18
C ILE A 96 18.79 2.68 -6.37
N SER A 97 19.18 3.89 -5.97
CA SER A 97 20.34 4.09 -5.10
C SER A 97 20.10 3.50 -3.70
N ASP A 98 21.19 3.10 -3.03
CA ASP A 98 21.12 2.63 -1.64
C ASP A 98 20.58 3.71 -0.67
N ASP A 99 20.82 5.00 -0.97
CA ASP A 99 20.33 6.10 -0.15
C ASP A 99 18.80 6.27 -0.26
N ASP A 100 18.26 6.20 -1.48
CA ASP A 100 16.80 6.25 -1.69
C ASP A 100 16.13 5.02 -1.07
N ALA A 101 16.74 3.84 -1.21
CA ALA A 101 16.24 2.62 -0.58
C ALA A 101 16.28 2.73 0.95
N ARG A 102 17.36 3.25 1.54
CA ARG A 102 17.46 3.46 3.00
C ARG A 102 16.40 4.44 3.49
N ALA A 103 16.10 5.49 2.73
CA ALA A 103 15.06 6.45 3.06
C ALA A 103 13.65 5.82 3.08
N LEU A 104 13.39 4.82 2.25
CA LEU A 104 12.13 4.05 2.26
C LEU A 104 12.10 3.00 3.37
N VAL A 105 13.14 2.16 3.45
CA VAL A 105 13.23 1.07 4.43
C VAL A 105 13.28 1.61 5.86
N GLY A 106 13.95 2.73 6.10
CA GLY A 106 14.00 3.38 7.40
C GLY A 106 12.65 3.92 7.89
N ARG A 107 11.63 3.97 7.03
CA ARG A 107 10.24 4.29 7.40
C ARG A 107 9.40 3.05 7.71
N LEU A 108 9.99 1.86 7.64
CA LEU A 108 9.32 0.57 7.78
C LEU A 108 10.09 -0.35 8.75
N ASP A 109 10.70 0.26 9.76
CA ASP A 109 11.34 -0.47 10.85
C ASP A 109 10.32 -1.14 11.79
N ASP A 110 10.83 -1.93 12.74
CA ASP A 110 9.99 -2.66 13.69
C ASP A 110 9.10 -1.73 14.53
N GLU A 111 9.60 -0.52 14.85
CA GLU A 111 8.85 0.49 15.60
C GLU A 111 7.69 1.02 14.76
N THR A 112 7.93 1.32 13.48
CA THR A 112 6.88 1.73 12.56
C THR A 112 5.89 0.61 12.34
N ARG A 113 6.32 -0.66 12.24
CA ARG A 113 5.42 -1.80 12.15
C ARG A 113 4.50 -1.88 13.37
N GLU A 114 5.04 -1.77 14.57
CA GLU A 114 4.26 -1.79 15.81
C GLU A 114 3.27 -0.61 15.86
N ARG A 115 3.72 0.58 15.46
CA ARG A 115 2.89 1.79 15.41
C ARG A 115 1.77 1.67 14.37
N LEU A 116 2.07 1.25 13.15
CA LEU A 116 1.09 0.98 12.09
C LEU A 116 0.08 -0.10 12.50
N SER A 117 0.50 -1.11 13.26
CA SER A 117 -0.39 -2.16 13.80
C SER A 117 -1.41 -1.62 14.81
N ASN A 118 -1.06 -0.54 15.50
CA ASN A 118 -1.84 0.05 16.58
C ASN A 118 -2.57 1.34 16.17
N LEU A 119 -2.44 1.78 14.91
CA LEU A 119 -3.15 2.96 14.42
C LEU A 119 -4.65 2.74 14.50
N ALA A 120 -5.33 3.61 15.27
CA ALA A 120 -6.78 3.62 15.33
C ALA A 120 -7.37 4.09 13.99
N TYR A 121 -8.28 3.30 13.43
CA TYR A 121 -9.04 3.67 12.24
C TYR A 121 -10.08 4.72 12.61
N TYR A 122 -9.80 6.01 12.43
CA TYR A 122 -10.83 7.04 12.52
C TYR A 122 -10.53 8.23 11.60
N GLY A 123 -11.41 8.46 10.64
CA GLY A 123 -11.69 9.79 10.10
C GLY A 123 -12.61 10.56 11.06
N ALA A 124 -12.82 11.86 10.81
CA ALA A 124 -13.82 12.61 11.58
C ALA A 124 -15.19 11.91 11.47
N PRO A 125 -15.98 11.80 12.57
CA PRO A 125 -17.23 11.02 12.60
C PRO A 125 -18.32 11.55 11.63
N THR A 126 -18.09 12.71 11.02
CA THR A 126 -18.95 13.36 10.02
C THR A 126 -18.56 13.05 8.57
N VAL A 127 -17.49 12.29 8.34
CA VAL A 127 -17.01 11.97 6.98
C VAL A 127 -17.64 10.65 6.53
N ILE A 128 -18.70 10.75 5.74
CA ILE A 128 -19.23 9.61 4.98
C ILE A 128 -18.32 9.42 3.77
N CYS A 129 -17.55 8.33 3.79
CA CYS A 129 -16.75 7.91 2.64
C CYS A 129 -17.66 7.40 1.54
N THR A 130 -17.78 8.18 0.48
CA THR A 130 -18.37 7.70 -0.77
C THR A 130 -17.30 7.22 -1.75
N ASP A 131 -16.02 7.46 -1.43
CA ASP A 131 -14.82 7.13 -2.19
C ASP A 131 -14.15 5.86 -1.65
N GLY A 132 -14.32 4.71 -2.30
CA GLY A 132 -13.67 3.44 -1.95
C GLY A 132 -12.15 3.39 -2.12
N ALA A 133 -11.48 4.54 -2.01
CA ALA A 133 -10.04 4.62 -2.09
C ALA A 133 -9.37 4.01 -0.84
N ARG A 134 -8.30 3.26 -1.06
CA ARG A 134 -7.59 2.49 -0.05
C ARG A 134 -6.09 2.68 -0.21
N THR A 135 -5.39 2.80 0.90
CA THR A 135 -3.93 2.71 0.94
C THR A 135 -3.54 1.46 1.71
N GLU A 136 -2.56 0.72 1.21
CA GLU A 136 -1.99 -0.45 1.87
C GLU A 136 -0.46 -0.35 1.88
N ILE A 137 0.14 -0.66 3.03
CA ILE A 137 1.56 -0.99 3.16
C ILE A 137 1.65 -2.48 3.47
N ALA A 138 2.46 -3.21 2.71
CA ALA A 138 2.78 -4.60 3.00
C ALA A 138 4.29 -4.80 3.11
N MET A 139 4.69 -5.76 3.94
CA MET A 139 6.09 -6.10 4.19
C MET A 139 6.21 -7.61 4.25
N ALA A 140 7.24 -8.16 3.62
CA ALA A 140 7.60 -9.56 3.74
C ALA A 140 9.03 -9.70 4.28
N SER A 141 9.20 -10.54 5.29
CA SER A 141 10.51 -10.92 5.83
C SER A 141 10.39 -12.27 6.55
N GLY A 142 11.43 -13.11 6.44
CA GLY A 142 11.44 -14.42 7.13
C GLY A 142 10.26 -15.33 6.78
N GLY A 143 9.72 -15.24 5.56
CA GLY A 143 8.56 -16.01 5.10
C GLY A 143 7.20 -15.55 5.65
N GLN A 144 7.14 -14.40 6.32
CA GLN A 144 5.91 -13.81 6.84
C GLN A 144 5.56 -12.51 6.11
N ARG A 145 4.28 -12.33 5.80
CA ARG A 145 3.68 -11.09 5.27
C ARG A 145 2.98 -10.34 6.40
N HIS A 146 3.31 -9.08 6.56
CA HIS A 146 2.58 -8.12 7.38
C HIS A 146 1.89 -7.12 6.46
N SER A 147 0.62 -6.85 6.69
CA SER A 147 -0.15 -5.90 5.89
C SER A 147 -0.90 -4.92 6.78
N PHE A 148 -0.86 -3.65 6.41
CA PHE A 148 -1.51 -2.52 7.05
C PHE A 148 -2.32 -1.81 5.98
N ALA A 149 -3.62 -1.66 6.19
CA ALA A 149 -4.48 -1.01 5.21
C ALA A 149 -5.39 0.01 5.89
N GLN A 150 -5.72 1.06 5.14
CA GLN A 150 -6.65 2.09 5.56
C GLN A 150 -7.50 2.57 4.39
N HIS A 151 -8.65 3.13 4.73
CA HIS A 151 -9.53 3.82 3.79
C HIS A 151 -9.14 5.30 3.66
N SER A 152 -9.41 5.91 2.51
CA SER A 152 -9.07 7.32 2.19
C SER A 152 -9.63 8.38 3.14
N CYS A 153 -10.71 8.09 3.87
CA CYS A 153 -11.28 9.03 4.84
C CYS A 153 -10.71 8.90 6.24
N ALA A 154 -9.95 7.84 6.52
CA ALA A 154 -8.99 7.95 7.60
C ALA A 154 -8.13 9.16 7.19
N GLY A 155 -7.97 10.16 8.06
CA GLY A 155 -7.37 11.45 7.68
C GLY A 155 -5.94 11.33 7.14
N LYS A 156 -5.17 12.42 7.12
CA LYS A 156 -3.73 12.30 6.83
C LYS A 156 -3.07 11.45 7.91
N THR A 157 -2.88 10.16 7.62
CA THR A 157 -2.29 9.20 8.54
C THR A 157 -0.84 8.92 8.16
N GLU A 158 -0.07 8.45 9.13
CA GLU A 158 1.28 7.97 8.94
C GLU A 158 1.39 6.90 7.83
N LEU A 159 0.39 6.02 7.67
CA LEU A 159 0.35 5.03 6.59
C LEU A 159 0.30 5.70 5.21
N HIS A 160 -0.51 6.75 5.06
CA HIS A 160 -0.54 7.54 3.82
C HIS A 160 0.79 8.23 3.57
N GLU A 161 1.41 8.84 4.60
CA GLU A 161 2.71 9.50 4.49
C GLU A 161 3.83 8.53 4.09
N VAL A 162 3.83 7.31 4.64
CA VAL A 162 4.77 6.26 4.26
C VAL A 162 4.54 5.84 2.80
N ALA A 163 3.29 5.64 2.39
CA ALA A 163 2.96 5.27 1.02
C ALA A 163 3.35 6.37 0.01
N GLU A 164 3.15 7.65 0.35
CA GLU A 164 3.55 8.80 -0.47
C GLU A 164 5.06 8.91 -0.60
N ALA A 165 5.84 8.50 0.42
CA ALA A 165 7.29 8.43 0.30
C ALA A 165 7.74 7.43 -0.78
N PHE A 166 7.12 6.24 -0.81
CA PHE A 166 7.36 5.24 -1.87
C PHE A 166 7.05 5.80 -3.25
N ARG A 167 5.89 6.45 -3.39
CA ARG A 167 5.46 7.10 -4.63
C ARG A 167 6.46 8.18 -5.07
N THR A 168 6.85 9.07 -4.15
CA THR A 168 7.79 10.17 -4.42
C THR A 168 9.14 9.64 -4.93
N VAL A 169 9.68 8.59 -4.31
CA VAL A 169 10.92 7.96 -4.77
C VAL A 169 10.75 7.38 -6.16
N VAL A 170 9.65 6.67 -6.46
CA VAL A 170 9.41 6.15 -7.81
C VAL A 170 9.33 7.26 -8.84
N LEU A 171 8.63 8.35 -8.57
CA LEU A 171 8.47 9.46 -9.52
C LEU A 171 9.80 10.14 -9.90
N LYS A 172 10.84 10.02 -9.07
CA LYS A 172 12.20 10.45 -9.42
C LYS A 172 12.80 9.64 -10.58
N TYR A 173 12.47 8.35 -10.67
CA TYR A 173 13.01 7.41 -11.66
C TYR A 173 12.04 7.10 -12.81
N ASP A 174 10.74 7.15 -12.55
CA ASP A 174 9.67 6.95 -13.51
C ASP A 174 8.59 8.04 -13.39
N PRO A 175 8.82 9.24 -13.95
CA PRO A 175 7.86 10.35 -13.85
C PRO A 175 6.50 10.07 -14.50
N LEU A 176 6.45 9.21 -15.51
CA LEU A 176 5.21 8.84 -16.20
C LEU A 176 4.29 7.97 -15.34
N PHE A 177 4.80 7.43 -14.22
CA PHE A 177 4.00 6.68 -13.27
C PHE A 177 2.92 7.55 -12.62
N ASP A 178 3.13 8.87 -12.48
CA ASP A 178 2.22 9.81 -11.81
C ASP A 178 0.77 9.69 -12.32
N GLY A 179 0.60 9.63 -13.63
CA GLY A 179 -0.71 9.56 -14.30
C GLY A 179 -1.42 8.22 -14.22
N MET A 180 -0.98 7.29 -13.36
CA MET A 180 -1.66 5.99 -13.15
C MET A 180 -2.67 6.01 -11.98
N LEU A 181 -2.71 7.08 -11.18
CA LEU A 181 -3.77 7.34 -10.19
C LEU A 181 -4.68 8.46 -10.69
N ASP A 182 -5.60 8.13 -11.59
CA ASP A 182 -6.69 9.03 -11.98
C ASP A 182 -8.00 8.56 -11.32
N GLY A 183 -8.86 9.53 -10.93
CA GLY A 183 -10.16 9.27 -10.28
C GLY A 183 -10.30 9.72 -8.82
N LEU A 184 -9.30 10.41 -8.26
CA LEU A 184 -9.35 11.04 -6.92
C LEU A 184 -9.67 12.54 -6.96
N THR A 185 -9.67 13.15 -8.14
CA THR A 185 -10.04 14.54 -8.35
C THR A 185 -11.39 14.60 -9.05
N ALA A 186 -12.42 14.99 -8.29
CA ALA A 186 -13.58 15.67 -8.85
C ALA A 186 -13.27 17.17 -8.92
#